data_AF-A0A2M9MYH4-F1
#
_entry.id   AF-A0A2M9MYH4-F1
#
_cell.length_a   1.000
_cell.length_b   1.000
_cell.length_c   1.000
_cell.angle_alpha   90.00
_cell.angle_beta   90.00
_cell.angle_gamma   90.00
#
_symmetry.space_group_name_H-M   'P 1'
#
loop_
_entity.id
_entity.type
_entity.pdbx_description
1 polymer ?
#
loop_
_entity_poly.entity_id
_entity_poly.type
_entity_poly.pdbx_seq_one_letter_code
_entity_poly.pdbx_strand_id
1 'polypeptide(L)'
;MGIVKNRFLRTVLIISAMINILGVLVFGNHYITDHNKHAVGDNSSYRTFIHGLKFYSQFLSQLDDDQVKEKNMNLLINADERLHLASRSLIEFKYSMSTTNLNMNGVEIILSSIEESMFNEMSVYLLEDSGIGRFIALQSSVDQLLEKLPQHYNSQSQEQFIGVINNIP
;
A
#
# COMPACT_ATOMS: atom_id res chain seq x y z
N MET A 1 43.52 -48.69 0.58
CA MET A 1 43.07 -47.61 -0.35
C MET A 1 41.67 -47.04 -0.07
N GLY A 2 40.94 -47.45 0.99
CA GLY A 2 39.57 -46.97 1.27
C GLY A 2 39.45 -45.76 2.21
N ILE A 3 40.42 -45.53 3.11
CA ILE A 3 40.36 -44.45 4.12
C ILE A 3 40.60 -43.06 3.50
N VAL A 4 41.47 -42.98 2.48
CA VAL A 4 41.82 -41.73 1.80
C VAL A 4 40.65 -41.21 0.96
N LYS A 5 39.92 -42.11 0.26
CA LYS A 5 38.71 -41.76 -0.51
C LYS A 5 37.60 -41.16 0.37
N ASN A 6 37.41 -41.69 1.58
CA ASN A 6 36.35 -41.22 2.49
C ASN A 6 36.66 -39.85 3.10
N ARG A 7 37.94 -39.57 3.39
CA ARG A 7 38.38 -38.23 3.84
C ARG A 7 38.26 -37.19 2.72
N PHE A 8 38.63 -37.55 1.49
CA PHE A 8 38.51 -36.68 0.33
C PHE A 8 37.04 -36.31 0.06
N LEU A 9 36.13 -37.29 0.08
CA LEU A 9 34.70 -37.05 -0.14
C LEU A 9 34.08 -36.12 0.92
N ARG A 10 34.46 -36.28 2.20
CA ARG A 10 34.05 -35.37 3.28
C ARG A 10 34.56 -33.95 3.07
N THR A 11 35.81 -33.78 2.67
CA THR A 11 36.38 -32.44 2.40
C THR A 11 35.67 -31.75 1.24
N VAL A 12 35.38 -32.47 0.15
CA VAL A 12 34.63 -31.93 -0.99
C VAL A 12 33.21 -31.50 -0.59
N LEU A 13 32.52 -32.29 0.23
CA LEU A 13 31.18 -31.94 0.72
C LEU A 13 31.18 -30.68 1.59
N ILE A 14 32.17 -30.54 2.48
CA ILE A 14 32.31 -29.34 3.33
C ILE A 14 32.58 -28.10 2.47
N ILE A 15 33.48 -28.21 1.48
CA ILE A 15 33.80 -27.10 0.57
C ILE A 15 32.56 -26.72 -0.26
N SER A 16 31.83 -27.68 -0.83
CA SER A 16 30.61 -27.42 -1.58
C SER A 16 29.50 -26.79 -0.73
N ALA A 17 29.39 -27.18 0.54
CA ALA A 17 28.46 -26.56 1.48
C ALA A 17 28.86 -25.11 1.79
N MET A 18 30.15 -24.85 2.01
CA MET A 18 30.66 -23.49 2.23
C MET A 18 30.48 -22.59 1.01
N ILE A 19 30.74 -23.10 -0.20
CA ILE A 19 30.51 -22.36 -1.45
C ILE A 19 29.03 -22.04 -1.63
N ASN A 20 28.12 -22.96 -1.31
CA ASN A 20 26.68 -22.69 -1.36
C ASN A 20 26.26 -21.60 -0.36
N ILE A 21 26.73 -21.67 0.89
CA ILE A 21 26.41 -20.66 1.91
C ILE A 21 26.95 -19.27 1.50
N LEU A 22 28.19 -19.22 1.00
CA LEU A 22 28.77 -17.99 0.46
C LEU A 22 27.99 -17.47 -0.75
N GLY A 23 27.55 -18.36 -1.64
CA GLY A 23 26.73 -18.01 -2.80
C GLY A 23 25.38 -17.40 -2.41
N VAL A 24 24.68 -17.99 -1.44
CA VAL A 24 23.42 -17.46 -0.91
C VAL A 24 23.62 -16.11 -0.22
N LEU A 25 24.71 -15.95 0.55
CA LEU A 25 25.04 -14.67 1.18
C LEU A 25 25.36 -13.58 0.15
N VAL A 26 26.15 -13.88 -0.88
CA VAL A 26 26.50 -12.92 -1.93
C VAL A 26 25.26 -12.53 -2.73
N PHE A 27 24.43 -13.48 -3.13
CA PHE A 27 23.16 -13.18 -3.84
C PHE A 27 22.20 -12.38 -2.96
N GLY A 28 22.04 -12.74 -1.70
CA GLY A 28 21.19 -12.00 -0.76
C GLY A 28 21.69 -10.58 -0.55
N ASN A 29 23.00 -10.40 -0.38
CA ASN A 29 23.58 -9.08 -0.17
C ASN A 29 23.56 -8.24 -1.46
N HIS A 30 23.75 -8.84 -2.63
CA HIS A 30 23.64 -8.13 -3.91
C HIS A 30 22.20 -7.73 -4.22
N TYR A 31 21.24 -8.61 -3.94
CA TYR A 31 19.80 -8.29 -4.02
C TYR A 31 19.45 -7.12 -3.10
N ILE A 32 19.85 -7.15 -1.83
CA ILE A 32 19.61 -6.04 -0.90
C ILE A 32 20.32 -4.76 -1.36
N THR A 33 21.57 -4.86 -1.83
CA THR A 33 22.36 -3.69 -2.25
C THR A 33 21.82 -3.06 -3.53
N ASP A 34 21.37 -3.86 -4.50
CA ASP A 34 20.76 -3.36 -5.73
C ASP A 34 19.35 -2.82 -5.48
N HIS A 35 18.55 -3.49 -4.63
CA HIS A 35 17.24 -2.97 -4.25
C HIS A 35 17.36 -1.62 -3.52
N ASN A 36 18.35 -1.49 -2.63
CA ASN A 36 18.61 -0.25 -1.91
C ASN A 36 19.17 0.87 -2.80
N LYS A 37 19.90 0.54 -3.87
CA LYS A 37 20.39 1.50 -4.88
C LYS A 37 19.31 1.94 -5.88
N HIS A 38 18.20 1.23 -5.95
CA HIS A 38 17.15 1.43 -6.96
C HIS A 38 15.75 1.65 -6.37
N ALA A 39 15.62 1.92 -5.07
CA ALA A 39 14.35 2.30 -4.45
C ALA A 39 13.91 3.70 -4.91
N VAL A 40 13.37 3.74 -6.14
CA VAL A 40 12.96 4.95 -6.83
C VAL A 40 11.45 5.12 -6.82
N GLY A 41 10.71 4.32 -6.04
CA GLY A 41 9.25 4.35 -5.93
C GLY A 41 8.53 3.73 -7.14
N ASP A 42 7.59 2.82 -6.87
CA ASP A 42 6.73 2.24 -7.90
C ASP A 42 5.59 3.18 -8.27
N ASN A 43 5.76 3.91 -9.38
CA ASN A 43 4.76 4.82 -9.91
C ASN A 43 3.41 4.12 -10.19
N SER A 44 3.41 2.84 -10.57
CA SER A 44 2.17 2.11 -10.83
C SER A 44 1.37 1.93 -9.55
N SER A 45 2.04 1.55 -8.46
CA SER A 45 1.42 1.45 -7.12
C SER A 45 0.89 2.80 -6.65
N TYR A 46 1.68 3.88 -6.76
CA TYR A 46 1.21 5.22 -6.36
C TYR A 46 0.00 5.69 -7.17
N ARG A 47 0.02 5.48 -8.49
CA ARG A 47 -1.12 5.80 -9.36
C ARG A 47 -2.36 5.00 -8.95
N THR A 48 -2.20 3.72 -8.64
CA THR A 48 -3.32 2.86 -8.20
C THR A 48 -3.90 3.34 -6.88
N PHE A 49 -3.04 3.76 -5.94
CA PHE A 49 -3.45 4.41 -4.70
C PHE A 49 -4.32 5.65 -4.95
N ILE A 50 -3.83 6.61 -5.76
CA ILE A 50 -4.58 7.84 -6.09
C ILE A 50 -5.92 7.53 -6.78
N HIS A 51 -5.94 6.59 -7.73
CA HIS A 51 -7.19 6.22 -8.41
C HIS A 51 -8.17 5.50 -7.50
N GLY A 52 -7.70 4.65 -6.59
CA GLY A 52 -8.55 3.98 -5.60
C GLY A 52 -9.30 4.99 -4.74
N LEU A 53 -8.59 6.01 -4.22
CA LEU A 53 -9.22 7.09 -3.45
C LEU A 53 -10.21 7.92 -4.28
N LYS A 54 -9.89 8.22 -5.55
CA LYS A 54 -10.81 8.94 -6.44
C LYS A 54 -12.09 8.15 -6.68
N PHE A 55 -11.99 6.85 -6.95
CA PHE A 55 -13.16 6.01 -7.18
C PHE A 55 -13.98 5.81 -5.90
N TYR A 56 -13.32 5.66 -4.74
CA TYR A 56 -14.00 5.67 -3.43
C TYR A 56 -14.88 6.91 -3.29
N SER A 57 -14.31 8.11 -3.46
CA SER A 57 -15.05 9.37 -3.36
C SER A 57 -16.18 9.45 -4.39
N GLN A 58 -15.91 9.05 -5.64
CA GLN A 58 -16.90 9.03 -6.70
C GLN A 58 -18.09 8.09 -6.39
N PHE A 59 -17.87 6.93 -5.77
CA PHE A 59 -18.96 6.05 -5.37
C PHE A 59 -19.81 6.66 -4.24
N LEU A 60 -19.18 7.28 -3.25
CA LEU A 60 -19.91 7.95 -2.17
C LEU A 60 -20.74 9.15 -2.68
N SER A 61 -20.23 9.89 -3.67
CA SER A 61 -20.97 11.00 -4.28
C SER A 61 -22.24 10.58 -5.04
N GLN A 62 -22.40 9.29 -5.34
CA GLN A 62 -23.55 8.74 -6.04
C GLN A 62 -24.63 8.19 -5.11
N LEU A 63 -24.36 8.17 -3.80
CA LEU A 63 -25.35 7.81 -2.78
C LEU A 63 -26.49 8.81 -2.79
N ASP A 64 -27.70 8.30 -2.60
CA ASP A 64 -28.92 9.09 -2.70
C ASP A 64 -29.98 8.46 -1.78
N ASP A 65 -30.53 9.25 -0.85
CA ASP A 65 -31.53 8.78 0.11
C ASP A 65 -32.83 8.31 -0.58
N ASP A 66 -33.11 8.79 -1.79
CA ASP A 66 -34.29 8.38 -2.57
C ASP A 66 -34.06 7.06 -3.34
N GLN A 67 -32.83 6.54 -3.38
CA GLN A 67 -32.51 5.27 -4.05
C GLN A 67 -32.86 4.06 -3.20
N VAL A 68 -33.17 2.94 -3.88
CA VAL A 68 -33.37 1.64 -3.24
C VAL A 68 -32.12 1.27 -2.43
N LYS A 69 -32.31 0.89 -1.16
CA LYS A 69 -31.23 0.55 -0.21
C LYS A 69 -30.19 -0.41 -0.78
N GLU A 70 -30.61 -1.41 -1.56
CA GLU A 70 -29.71 -2.35 -2.25
C GLU A 70 -28.73 -1.65 -3.20
N LYS A 71 -29.19 -0.64 -3.94
CA LYS A 71 -28.35 0.12 -4.88
C LYS A 71 -27.31 0.94 -4.14
N ASN A 72 -27.69 1.62 -3.06
CA ASN A 72 -26.75 2.32 -2.19
C ASN A 72 -25.76 1.35 -1.55
N MET A 73 -26.21 0.18 -1.10
CA MET A 73 -25.32 -0.85 -0.55
C MET A 73 -24.28 -1.31 -1.57
N ASN A 74 -24.66 -1.52 -2.83
CA ASN A 74 -23.70 -1.86 -3.89
C ASN A 74 -22.68 -0.74 -4.12
N LEU A 75 -23.09 0.55 -4.07
CA LEU A 75 -22.15 1.67 -4.16
C LEU A 75 -21.18 1.69 -2.96
N LEU A 76 -21.67 1.43 -1.75
CA LEU A 76 -20.86 1.37 -0.53
C LEU A 76 -19.84 0.23 -0.57
N ILE A 77 -20.26 -0.97 -1.00
CA ILE A 77 -19.35 -2.12 -1.18
C ILE A 77 -18.26 -1.78 -2.20
N ASN A 78 -18.63 -1.21 -3.34
CA ASN A 78 -17.66 -0.80 -4.34
C ASN A 78 -16.70 0.29 -3.81
N ALA A 79 -17.20 1.23 -3.00
CA ALA A 79 -16.34 2.22 -2.36
C ALA A 79 -15.32 1.52 -1.44
N ASP A 80 -15.78 0.66 -0.53
CA ASP A 80 -14.92 -0.08 0.41
C ASP A 80 -13.83 -0.91 -0.32
N GLU A 81 -14.20 -1.63 -1.38
CA GLU A 81 -13.23 -2.35 -2.21
C GLU A 81 -12.14 -1.44 -2.81
N ARG A 82 -12.51 -0.21 -3.24
CA ARG A 82 -11.56 0.77 -3.78
C ARG A 82 -10.67 1.36 -2.71
N LEU A 83 -11.19 1.57 -1.50
CA LEU A 83 -10.40 1.99 -0.35
C LEU A 83 -9.38 0.92 0.01
N HIS A 84 -9.79 -0.34 0.09
CA HIS A 84 -8.89 -1.45 0.37
C HIS A 84 -7.78 -1.60 -0.70
N LEU A 85 -8.13 -1.48 -1.98
CA LEU A 85 -7.16 -1.46 -3.07
C LEU A 85 -6.17 -0.30 -2.92
N ALA A 86 -6.66 0.90 -2.58
CA ALA A 86 -5.83 2.07 -2.36
C ALA A 86 -4.83 1.83 -1.23
N SER A 87 -5.28 1.37 -0.07
CA SER A 87 -4.45 1.08 1.10
C SER A 87 -3.37 0.04 0.79
N ARG A 88 -3.72 -1.03 0.08
CA ARG A 88 -2.74 -2.02 -0.34
C ARG A 88 -1.69 -1.44 -1.28
N SER A 89 -2.09 -0.66 -2.28
CA SER A 89 -1.14 -0.04 -3.22
C SER A 89 -0.27 1.04 -2.55
N LEU A 90 -0.77 1.72 -1.52
CA LEU A 90 0.03 2.61 -0.68
C LEU A 90 1.15 1.85 0.02
N ILE A 91 0.83 0.69 0.60
CA ILE A 91 1.80 -0.19 1.27
C ILE A 91 2.87 -0.66 0.27
N GLU A 92 2.47 -1.13 -0.91
CA GLU A 92 3.39 -1.54 -1.98
C GLU A 92 4.31 -0.37 -2.41
N PHE A 93 3.75 0.83 -2.56
CA PHE A 93 4.54 2.03 -2.84
C PHE A 93 5.52 2.37 -1.71
N LYS A 94 5.08 2.35 -0.45
CA LYS A 94 5.95 2.59 0.72
C LYS A 94 7.10 1.60 0.78
N TYR A 95 6.85 0.31 0.51
CA TYR A 95 7.90 -0.70 0.44
C TYR A 95 8.91 -0.42 -0.68
N SER A 96 8.44 0.01 -1.85
CA SER A 96 9.32 0.40 -2.97
C SER A 96 10.16 1.65 -2.69
N MET A 97 9.82 2.41 -1.64
CA MET A 97 10.50 3.60 -1.15
C MET A 97 11.21 3.37 0.20
N SER A 98 11.36 2.11 0.63
CA SER A 98 11.79 1.76 2.00
C SER A 98 13.18 2.23 2.41
N THR A 99 14.05 2.58 1.46
CA THR A 99 15.37 3.15 1.76
C THR A 99 15.43 4.67 1.72
N THR A 100 14.30 5.31 1.42
CA THR A 100 14.15 6.77 1.44
C THR A 100 13.71 7.26 2.81
N ASN A 101 13.73 8.58 3.01
CA ASN A 101 13.17 9.23 4.21
C ASN A 101 11.65 9.48 4.11
N LEU A 102 10.94 8.73 3.27
CA LEU A 102 9.49 8.82 3.15
C LEU A 102 8.81 8.40 4.46
N ASN A 103 7.98 9.29 4.99
CA ASN A 103 7.13 9.07 6.15
C ASN A 103 5.67 9.26 5.74
N MET A 104 4.95 8.15 5.62
CA MET A 104 3.52 8.11 5.23
C MET A 104 2.57 8.12 6.43
N ASN A 105 3.04 8.30 7.68
CA ASN A 105 2.22 8.10 8.86
C ASN A 105 0.95 8.96 8.89
N GLY A 106 1.01 10.23 8.46
CA GLY A 106 -0.19 11.10 8.40
C GLY A 106 -1.24 10.56 7.42
N VAL A 107 -0.81 10.10 6.25
CA VAL A 107 -1.69 9.44 5.25
C VAL A 107 -2.27 8.16 5.82
N GLU A 108 -1.46 7.32 6.47
CA GLU A 108 -1.87 6.04 7.06
C GLU A 108 -2.92 6.23 8.16
N ILE A 109 -2.72 7.20 9.07
CA ILE A 109 -3.66 7.52 10.15
C ILE A 109 -5.02 7.94 9.59
N ILE A 110 -5.02 8.84 8.58
CA ILE A 110 -6.25 9.30 7.95
C ILE A 110 -6.99 8.13 7.29
N LEU A 111 -6.29 7.30 6.52
CA LEU A 111 -6.91 6.16 5.84
C LEU A 111 -7.45 5.13 6.82
N SER A 112 -6.72 4.76 7.86
CA SER A 112 -7.22 3.82 8.88
C SER A 112 -8.45 4.35 9.59
N SER A 113 -8.51 5.66 9.87
CA SER A 113 -9.71 6.29 10.45
C SER A 113 -10.91 6.21 9.50
N ILE A 114 -10.69 6.37 8.20
CA ILE A 114 -11.74 6.26 7.18
C ILE A 114 -12.20 4.81 7.02
N GLU A 115 -11.28 3.84 6.99
CA GLU A 115 -11.59 2.41 6.92
C GLU A 115 -12.44 1.96 8.11
N GLU A 116 -12.04 2.32 9.34
CA GLU A 116 -12.79 2.00 10.54
C GLU A 116 -14.20 2.64 10.51
N SER A 117 -14.28 3.91 10.11
CA SER A 117 -15.56 4.61 10.02
C SER A 117 -16.45 4.03 8.92
N MET A 118 -15.88 3.66 7.76
CA MET A 118 -16.61 3.02 6.67
C MET A 118 -17.23 1.70 7.15
N PHE A 119 -16.45 0.87 7.84
CA PHE A 119 -16.93 -0.38 8.42
C PHE A 119 -18.11 -0.15 9.40
N ASN A 120 -17.95 0.81 10.31
CA ASN A 120 -18.97 1.14 11.31
C ASN A 120 -20.26 1.66 10.64
N GLU A 121 -20.13 2.62 9.73
CA GLU A 121 -21.27 3.26 9.08
C GLU A 121 -21.99 2.28 8.13
N MET A 122 -21.28 1.43 7.39
CA MET A 122 -21.91 0.37 6.60
C MET A 122 -22.69 -0.62 7.47
N SER A 123 -22.14 -0.97 8.64
CA SER A 123 -22.82 -1.88 9.58
C SER A 123 -24.12 -1.28 10.11
N VAL A 124 -24.10 0.01 10.48
CA VAL A 124 -25.30 0.74 10.93
C VAL A 124 -26.29 0.89 9.78
N TYR A 125 -25.83 1.27 8.59
CA TYR A 125 -26.67 1.45 7.41
C TYR A 125 -27.36 0.15 6.99
N LEU A 126 -26.69 -1.01 7.12
CA LEU A 126 -27.29 -2.30 6.82
C LEU A 126 -28.44 -2.64 7.79
N LEU A 127 -28.21 -2.43 9.09
CA LEU A 127 -29.12 -2.86 10.17
C LEU A 127 -30.27 -1.90 10.44
N GLU A 128 -30.06 -0.60 10.24
CA GLU A 128 -31.00 0.45 10.58
C GLU A 128 -31.51 1.17 9.33
N ASP A 129 -32.59 1.93 9.48
CA ASP A 129 -33.08 2.85 8.44
C ASP A 129 -32.42 4.22 8.65
N SER A 130 -31.10 4.25 8.48
CA SER A 130 -30.27 5.44 8.63
C SER A 130 -30.00 6.09 7.27
N GLY A 131 -29.98 7.43 7.21
CA GLY A 131 -29.68 8.18 5.99
C GLY A 131 -28.19 8.20 5.66
N ILE A 132 -27.84 8.63 4.44
CA ILE A 132 -26.47 8.58 3.91
C ILE A 132 -25.52 9.65 4.46
N GLY A 133 -26.00 10.57 5.30
CA GLY A 133 -25.27 11.78 5.69
C GLY A 133 -23.89 11.56 6.32
N ARG A 134 -23.67 10.43 7.00
CA ARG A 134 -22.36 10.10 7.59
C ARG A 134 -21.32 9.67 6.56
N PHE A 135 -21.75 9.08 5.44
CA PHE A 135 -20.85 8.76 4.33
C PHE A 135 -20.33 10.01 3.62
N ILE A 136 -21.09 11.12 3.62
CA ILE A 136 -20.64 12.41 3.07
C ILE A 136 -19.41 12.93 3.82
N ALA A 137 -19.35 12.74 5.14
CA ALA A 137 -18.18 13.14 5.93
C ALA A 137 -16.93 12.32 5.56
N LEU A 138 -17.11 11.02 5.29
CA LEU A 138 -16.03 10.15 4.82
C LEU A 138 -15.53 10.56 3.44
N GLN A 139 -16.45 10.86 2.52
CA GLN A 139 -16.12 11.41 1.20
C GLN A 139 -15.29 12.69 1.33
N SER A 140 -15.77 13.66 2.13
CA SER A 140 -15.06 14.92 2.34
C SER A 140 -13.66 14.72 2.93
N SER A 141 -13.47 13.70 3.77
CA SER A 141 -12.16 13.40 4.36
C SER A 141 -11.19 12.86 3.31
N VAL A 142 -11.66 11.99 2.40
CA VAL A 142 -10.86 11.51 1.26
C VAL A 142 -10.59 12.62 0.26
N ASP A 143 -11.55 13.48 -0.03
CA ASP A 143 -11.37 14.61 -0.95
C ASP A 143 -10.30 15.58 -0.42
N GLN A 144 -10.33 15.90 0.87
CA GLN A 144 -9.28 16.72 1.51
C GLN A 144 -7.91 16.05 1.50
N LEU A 145 -7.85 14.72 1.62
CA LEU A 145 -6.59 13.99 1.49
C LEU A 145 -6.06 14.05 0.05
N LEU A 146 -6.93 13.85 -0.94
CA LEU A 146 -6.60 13.93 -2.37
C LEU A 146 -6.09 15.30 -2.80
N GLU A 147 -6.57 16.38 -2.18
CA GLU A 147 -6.09 17.75 -2.43
C GLU A 147 -4.64 17.96 -1.95
N LYS A 148 -4.24 17.28 -0.86
CA LYS A 148 -2.89 17.38 -0.29
C LYS A 148 -1.88 16.46 -0.98
N LEU A 149 -2.36 15.38 -1.58
CA LEU A 149 -1.52 14.39 -2.24
C LEU A 149 -1.06 14.87 -3.63
N PRO A 150 0.22 14.67 -3.99
CA PRO A 150 0.67 14.79 -5.37
C PRO A 150 -0.16 13.93 -6.31
N GLN A 151 -0.62 14.47 -7.44
CA GLN A 151 -1.46 13.69 -8.36
C GLN A 151 -0.68 12.57 -9.08
N HIS A 152 0.63 12.74 -9.21
CA HIS A 152 1.52 11.81 -9.89
C HIS A 152 2.84 11.72 -9.13
N TYR A 153 3.50 10.57 -9.25
CA TYR A 153 4.86 10.37 -8.77
C TYR A 153 5.83 10.29 -9.95
N ASN A 154 6.94 11.03 -9.85
CA ASN A 154 8.06 10.98 -10.79
C ASN A 154 9.35 10.82 -9.98
N SER A 155 10.17 9.82 -10.32
CA SER A 155 11.45 9.54 -9.66
C SER A 155 12.45 10.70 -9.78
N GLN A 156 12.34 11.54 -10.82
CA GLN A 156 13.19 12.72 -10.96
C GLN A 156 12.88 13.83 -9.94
N SER A 157 11.67 13.83 -9.37
CA SER A 157 11.23 14.81 -8.37
C SER A 157 11.00 14.15 -7.00
N GLN A 158 11.73 13.06 -6.71
CA GLN A 158 11.54 12.23 -5.53
C GLN A 158 11.63 13.04 -4.21
N GLU A 159 12.65 13.90 -4.06
CA GLU A 159 12.82 14.69 -2.84
C GLU A 159 11.66 15.66 -2.61
N GLN A 160 11.19 16.34 -3.66
CA GLN A 160 10.03 17.24 -3.56
C GLN A 160 8.77 16.45 -3.19
N PHE A 161 8.56 15.29 -3.82
CA PHE A 161 7.45 14.40 -3.50
C PHE A 161 7.46 13.98 -2.02
N ILE A 162 8.60 13.49 -1.53
CA ILE A 162 8.77 13.09 -0.12
C ILE A 162 8.51 14.29 0.80
N GLY A 163 9.02 15.47 0.44
CA GLY A 163 8.78 16.71 1.19
C GLY A 163 7.28 17.04 1.32
N VAL A 164 6.50 16.89 0.25
CA VAL A 164 5.04 17.12 0.30
C VAL A 164 4.37 16.08 1.21
N ILE A 165 4.65 14.80 0.98
CA ILE A 165 4.02 13.70 1.73
C ILE A 165 4.32 13.79 3.23
N ASN A 166 5.57 14.02 3.62
CA ASN A 166 5.99 14.06 5.02
C ASN A 166 5.38 15.22 5.81
N ASN A 167 4.84 16.23 5.12
CA ASN A 167 4.16 17.38 5.73
C ASN A 167 2.65 17.18 5.88
N ILE A 168 2.11 16.04 5.44
CA ILE A 168 0.71 15.69 5.71
C ILE A 168 0.63 15.27 7.20
N PRO A 169 -0.11 16.02 8.04
CA PRO A 169 -0.20 15.77 9.47
C PRO A 169 -0.92 14.46 9.81
#